data_AF-A0A7J8XA76-F1
#
_entry.id   AF-A0A7J8XA76-F1
#
_cell.length_a   1.000
_cell.length_b   1.000
_cell.length_c   1.000
_cell.angle_alpha   90.00
_cell.angle_beta   90.00
_cell.angle_gamma   90.00
#
_symmetry.space_group_name_H-M   'P 1'
#
loop_
_entity.id
_entity.type
_entity.pdbx_description
1 polymer ?
#
loop_
_entity_poly.entity_id
_entity_poly.type
_entity_poly.pdbx_seq_one_letter_code
_entity_poly.pdbx_strand_id
1 'polypeptide(L)'
;MKMNRVVVLLLLSWFLCFSSVFWMTSASVVLIGNNVTLSFDDIEANFAPAIKGSGECGVLYLANPLDACSDLSIKVDELSNGSSPFALVIRGGCSFEEKVRRVQKAGFEAAIVYDNDDDGVLVASTALLL
;
A
#
# COMPACT_ATOMS: atom_id res chain seq x y z
N MET A 1 -30.94 -2.37 44.55
CA MET A 1 -29.54 -2.79 44.32
C MET A 1 -28.77 -1.55 43.88
N LYS A 2 -27.86 -1.02 44.72
CA LYS A 2 -27.17 0.27 44.48
C LYS A 2 -25.82 -0.05 43.86
N MET A 3 -25.69 0.15 42.55
CA MET A 3 -24.42 -0.09 41.84
C MET A 3 -23.35 0.83 42.42
N ASN A 4 -22.19 0.29 42.81
CA ASN A 4 -21.10 1.08 43.38
C ASN A 4 -20.56 2.04 42.31
N ARG A 5 -20.42 3.33 42.65
CA ARG A 5 -19.89 4.37 41.75
C ARG A 5 -18.52 4.00 41.18
N VAL A 6 -17.70 3.29 41.96
CA VAL A 6 -16.40 2.77 41.50
C VAL A 6 -16.56 1.76 40.36
N VAL A 7 -17.55 0.86 40.46
CA VAL A 7 -17.81 -0.15 39.41
C VAL A 7 -18.31 0.51 38.13
N VAL A 8 -19.16 1.53 38.24
CA VAL A 8 -19.63 2.30 37.08
C VAL A 8 -18.47 3.02 36.38
N LEU A 9 -17.54 3.60 37.14
CA LEU A 9 -16.36 4.27 36.59
C LEU A 9 -15.39 3.30 35.89
N LEU A 10 -15.19 2.11 36.45
CA LEU A 10 -14.34 1.07 35.84
C LEU A 10 -14.92 0.56 34.52
N LEU A 11 -16.25 0.36 34.46
CA LEU A 11 -16.92 -0.06 33.23
C LEU A 11 -16.87 1.03 32.14
N LEU A 12 -17.05 2.30 32.51
CA LEU A 12 -16.91 3.43 31.58
C LEU A 12 -15.48 3.57 31.07
N SER A 13 -14.48 3.40 31.95
CA SER A 13 -13.06 3.46 31.56
C SER A 13 -12.69 2.34 30.59
N TRP A 14 -13.17 1.11 30.83
CA TRP A 14 -12.96 -0.01 29.90
C TRP A 14 -13.62 0.28 28.55
N PHE A 15 -14.88 0.73 28.55
CA PHE A 15 -15.60 1.02 27.31
C PHE A 15 -14.93 2.12 26.48
N LEU A 16 -14.44 3.17 27.13
CA LEU A 16 -13.69 4.26 26.48
C LEU A 16 -12.34 3.76 25.92
N CYS A 17 -11.58 2.96 26.68
CA CYS A 17 -10.32 2.38 26.19
C CYS A 17 -10.53 1.42 25.03
N PHE A 18 -11.64 0.67 25.01
CA PHE A 18 -11.96 -0.24 23.91
C PHE A 18 -12.31 0.55 22.64
N SER A 19 -13.03 1.68 22.78
CA SER A 19 -13.40 2.54 21.65
C SER A 19 -12.23 3.27 20.99
N SER A 20 -11.14 3.54 21.72
CA SER A 20 -9.94 4.21 21.16
C SER A 20 -9.06 3.30 20.29
N VAL A 21 -9.28 1.98 20.28
CA VAL A 21 -8.48 1.02 19.49
C VAL A 21 -9.01 0.85 18.06
N PHE A 22 -10.22 1.35 17.76
CA PHE A 22 -10.89 1.12 16.47
C PHE A 22 -10.67 2.22 15.42
N TRP A 23 -9.48 2.82 15.39
CA TRP A 23 -9.13 3.69 14.26
C TRP A 23 -8.45 2.81 13.21
N MET A 24 -9.23 1.96 12.55
CA MET A 24 -8.78 1.31 11.33
C MET A 24 -8.76 2.38 10.23
N THR A 25 -7.58 2.81 9.85
CA THR A 25 -7.36 3.54 8.62
C THR A 25 -7.35 2.53 7.49
N SER A 26 -8.35 2.55 6.61
CA SER A 26 -8.35 1.73 5.39
C SER A 26 -7.70 2.53 4.25
N ALA A 27 -6.70 1.95 3.60
CA ALA A 27 -6.25 2.38 2.27
C ALA A 27 -6.92 1.47 1.23
N SER A 28 -7.08 1.97 0.00
CA SER A 28 -7.50 1.14 -1.14
C SER A 28 -6.82 1.59 -2.42
N VAL A 29 -6.45 0.63 -3.27
CA VAL A 29 -6.00 0.90 -4.65
C VAL A 29 -7.22 0.92 -5.56
N VAL A 30 -7.43 2.05 -6.24
CA VAL A 30 -8.55 2.23 -7.18
C VAL A 30 -8.02 2.21 -8.61
N LEU A 31 -8.43 1.22 -9.39
CA LEU A 31 -8.14 1.14 -10.82
C LEU A 31 -9.29 1.71 -11.63
N ILE A 32 -8.99 2.70 -12.48
CA ILE A 32 -9.96 3.36 -13.34
C ILE A 32 -9.54 3.12 -14.80
N GLY A 33 -10.38 2.44 -15.57
CA GLY A 33 -10.10 2.17 -16.98
C GLY A 33 -11.32 1.60 -17.71
N ASN A 34 -11.46 1.91 -18.99
CA ASN A 34 -12.52 1.36 -19.86
C ASN A 34 -13.96 1.48 -19.29
N ASN A 35 -14.30 2.61 -18.67
CA ASN A 35 -15.58 2.85 -17.97
C ASN A 35 -15.85 1.89 -16.80
N VAL A 36 -14.81 1.26 -16.26
CA VAL A 36 -14.86 0.40 -15.08
C VAL A 36 -14.00 1.03 -13.99
N THR A 37 -14.52 0.99 -12.77
CA THR A 37 -13.79 1.35 -11.56
C THR A 37 -13.76 0.12 -10.65
N LEU A 38 -12.56 -0.35 -10.33
CA LEU A 38 -12.33 -1.46 -9.42
C LEU A 38 -11.56 -0.96 -8.19
N SER A 39 -11.89 -1.49 -7.02
CA SER A 39 -11.20 -1.19 -5.77
C SER A 39 -10.62 -2.48 -5.20
N PHE A 40 -9.39 -2.39 -4.72
CA PHE A 40 -8.66 -3.49 -4.10
C PHE A 40 -8.19 -3.06 -2.72
N ASP A 41 -8.22 -3.99 -1.78
CA ASP A 41 -7.58 -3.79 -0.48
C ASP A 41 -6.06 -3.71 -0.69
N ASP A 42 -5.40 -2.88 0.11
CA ASP A 42 -3.95 -2.75 0.08
C ASP A 42 -3.36 -2.62 1.47
N ILE A 43 -2.04 -2.76 1.54
CA ILE A 43 -1.24 -2.47 2.72
C ILE A 43 -0.05 -1.62 2.28
N GLU A 44 0.09 -0.44 2.88
CA GLU A 44 1.22 0.45 2.62
C GLU A 44 2.55 -0.22 3.02
N ALA A 45 3.59 0.06 2.23
CA ALA A 45 4.94 -0.40 2.54
C ALA A 45 5.49 0.36 3.75
N ASN A 46 5.82 -0.34 4.83
CA ASN A 46 6.37 0.26 6.05
C ASN A 46 7.82 0.78 5.90
N PHE A 47 8.40 0.68 4.70
CA PHE A 47 9.72 1.20 4.34
C PHE A 47 9.63 2.37 3.33
N ALA A 48 8.41 2.83 3.02
CA ALA A 48 8.15 3.98 2.16
C ALA A 48 7.48 5.12 2.95
N PRO A 49 7.56 6.38 2.47
CA PRO A 49 6.76 7.47 3.01
C PRO A 49 5.26 7.12 2.96
N ALA A 50 4.54 7.45 4.03
CA ALA A 50 3.09 7.27 4.07
C ALA A 50 2.40 8.09 2.96
N ILE A 51 1.37 7.51 2.36
CA ILE A 51 0.57 8.22 1.36
C ILE A 51 -0.25 9.29 2.09
N LYS A 52 -0.39 10.46 1.48
CA LYS A 52 -1.23 11.53 2.05
C LYS A 52 -2.69 11.06 2.07
N GLY A 53 -3.48 11.55 3.03
CA GLY A 53 -4.92 11.21 3.11
C GLY A 53 -5.76 11.61 1.89
N SER A 54 -5.21 12.41 0.96
CA SER A 54 -5.82 12.72 -0.34
C SER A 54 -5.63 11.60 -1.39
N GLY A 55 -4.80 10.59 -1.10
CA GLY A 55 -4.30 9.63 -2.09
C GLY A 55 -3.24 10.24 -3.01
N GLU A 56 -2.70 9.38 -3.88
CA GLU A 56 -1.78 9.73 -4.96
C GLU A 56 -2.30 9.11 -6.27
N CYS A 57 -2.35 9.90 -7.34
CA CYS A 57 -2.92 9.49 -8.63
C CYS A 57 -1.82 9.32 -9.66
N GLY A 58 -1.91 8.29 -10.50
CA GLY A 58 -0.93 8.04 -11.55
C GLY A 58 -1.46 7.15 -12.66
N VAL A 59 -0.64 6.99 -13.70
CA VAL A 59 -0.90 6.04 -14.79
C VAL A 59 -0.18 4.75 -14.48
N LEU A 60 -0.91 3.64 -14.52
CA LEU A 60 -0.39 2.32 -14.23
C LEU A 60 0.29 1.71 -15.46
N TYR A 61 1.51 1.22 -15.28
CA TYR A 61 2.29 0.54 -16.29
C TYR A 61 2.77 -0.82 -15.79
N LEU A 62 2.76 -1.80 -16.68
CA LEU A 62 3.29 -3.12 -16.39
C LEU A 62 4.82 -3.06 -16.31
N ALA A 63 5.42 -3.55 -15.22
CA ALA A 63 6.87 -3.64 -15.11
C ALA A 63 7.44 -4.67 -16.10
N ASN A 64 8.64 -4.40 -16.62
CA ASN A 64 9.39 -5.35 -17.43
C ASN A 64 10.87 -5.38 -16.99
N PRO A 65 11.35 -6.47 -16.36
CA PRO A 65 10.61 -7.70 -16.06
C PRO A 65 9.49 -7.49 -15.04
N LEU A 66 8.47 -8.35 -15.09
CA LEU A 66 7.27 -8.28 -14.24
C LEU A 66 7.59 -8.30 -12.73
N ASP A 67 8.65 -8.99 -12.34
CA ASP A 67 9.06 -9.15 -10.95
C ASP A 67 9.97 -8.02 -10.45
N ALA A 68 10.41 -7.10 -11.32
CA ALA A 68 11.38 -6.05 -10.99
C ALA A 68 12.63 -6.57 -10.23
N CYS A 69 13.05 -7.82 -10.49
CA CYS A 69 14.23 -8.41 -9.87
C CYS A 69 15.52 -8.17 -10.69
N SER A 70 15.39 -7.50 -11.84
CA SER A 70 16.50 -6.90 -12.59
C SER A 70 16.13 -5.48 -13.02
N ASP A 71 17.10 -4.75 -13.59
CA ASP A 71 16.86 -3.40 -14.11
C ASP A 71 15.69 -3.41 -15.11
N LEU A 72 14.77 -2.46 -14.96
CA LEU A 72 13.60 -2.37 -15.84
C LEU A 72 14.02 -1.87 -17.22
N SER A 73 13.43 -2.45 -18.27
CA SER A 73 13.76 -2.10 -19.65
C SER A 73 13.21 -0.74 -20.08
N ILE A 74 12.13 -0.28 -19.43
CA ILE A 74 11.45 0.98 -19.76
C ILE A 74 11.91 2.05 -18.78
N LYS A 75 12.34 3.19 -19.31
CA LYS A 75 12.62 4.39 -18.52
C LYS A 75 11.44 5.35 -18.61
N VAL A 76 11.16 6.05 -17.52
CA VAL A 76 10.04 7.01 -17.47
C VAL A 76 10.16 8.15 -18.48
N ASP A 77 11.37 8.53 -18.89
CA ASP A 77 11.59 9.52 -19.96
C ASP A 77 10.95 9.10 -21.29
N GLU A 78 10.75 7.80 -21.53
CA GLU A 78 10.08 7.25 -22.72
C GLU A 78 8.56 7.16 -22.56
N LEU A 79 8.07 7.36 -21.34
CA LEU A 79 6.71 7.12 -20.92
C LEU A 79 5.92 8.40 -20.64
N SER A 80 6.63 9.50 -20.40
CA SER A 80 6.05 10.71 -19.84
C SER A 80 5.26 11.53 -20.87
N ASN A 81 3.93 11.47 -20.74
CA ASN A 81 3.00 12.49 -21.24
C ASN A 81 2.67 13.56 -20.16
N GLY A 82 3.54 13.72 -19.15
CA GLY A 82 3.35 14.65 -18.02
C GLY A 82 2.53 14.10 -16.84
N SER A 83 2.18 12.81 -16.84
CA SER A 83 1.48 12.12 -15.76
C SER A 83 2.43 11.28 -14.89
N SER A 84 2.20 11.22 -13.58
CA SER A 84 2.94 10.38 -12.62
C SER A 84 2.87 8.89 -12.98
N PRO A 85 4.01 8.24 -13.32
CA PRO A 85 4.03 6.85 -13.74
C PRO A 85 4.16 5.90 -12.54
N PHE A 86 3.22 4.95 -12.44
CA PHE A 86 3.21 3.91 -11.42
C PHE A 86 3.55 2.55 -12.04
N ALA A 87 4.41 1.77 -11.41
CA ALA A 87 4.75 0.42 -11.87
C ALA A 87 3.90 -0.64 -11.18
N LEU A 88 3.31 -1.56 -11.95
CA LEU A 88 2.68 -2.78 -11.47
C LEU A 88 3.69 -3.94 -11.51
N VAL A 89 3.95 -4.55 -10.36
CA VAL A 89 5.00 -5.57 -10.17
C VAL A 89 4.39 -6.81 -9.52
N ILE A 90 4.76 -8.00 -9.97
CA ILE A 90 4.31 -9.26 -9.35
C ILE A 90 5.13 -9.57 -8.09
N ARG A 91 4.49 -10.13 -7.07
CA ARG A 91 5.17 -10.72 -5.89
C ARG A 91 6.10 -11.88 -6.29
N GLY A 92 7.13 -12.12 -5.48
CA GLY A 92 8.09 -13.23 -5.66
C GLY A 92 9.43 -12.84 -6.28
N GLY A 93 10.35 -13.80 -6.42
CA GLY A 93 11.68 -13.61 -7.02
C GLY A 93 12.72 -12.92 -6.12
N CYS A 94 12.39 -11.75 -5.57
CA CYS A 94 13.26 -10.92 -4.73
C CYS A 94 12.44 -10.14 -3.68
N SER A 95 13.10 -9.43 -2.76
CA SER A 95 12.42 -8.71 -1.68
C SER A 95 11.63 -7.49 -2.20
N PHE A 96 10.60 -7.07 -1.45
CA PHE A 96 9.80 -5.89 -1.80
C PHE A 96 10.63 -4.61 -1.88
N GLU A 97 11.60 -4.44 -0.99
CA GLU A 97 12.54 -3.33 -1.01
C GLU A 97 13.34 -3.32 -2.32
N GLU A 98 13.84 -4.48 -2.75
CA GLU A 98 14.62 -4.60 -3.99
C GLU A 98 13.79 -4.22 -5.21
N LYS A 99 12.51 -4.65 -5.25
CA LYS A 99 11.55 -4.28 -6.28
C LYS A 99 11.36 -2.76 -6.34
N VAL A 100 11.01 -2.15 -5.20
CA VAL A 100 10.75 -0.71 -5.12
C VAL A 100 11.99 0.09 -5.49
N ARG A 101 13.18 -0.33 -5.06
CA ARG A 101 14.43 0.35 -5.40
C ARG A 101 14.73 0.32 -6.90
N ARG A 102 14.45 -0.78 -7.59
CA ARG A 102 14.63 -0.87 -9.06
C ARG A 102 13.57 -0.08 -9.82
N VAL A 103 12.34 -0.08 -9.34
CA VAL A 103 11.25 0.74 -9.89
C VAL A 103 11.60 2.24 -9.79
N GLN A 104 12.05 2.69 -8.62
CA GLN A 104 12.53 4.06 -8.42
C GLN A 104 13.72 4.40 -9.32
N LYS A 105 14.70 3.50 -9.45
CA LYS A 105 15.86 3.67 -10.36
C LYS A 105 15.43 3.83 -11.82
N ALA A 106 14.31 3.23 -12.23
CA ALA A 106 13.74 3.36 -13.58
C ALA A 106 12.92 4.64 -13.78
N GLY A 107 12.75 5.45 -12.72
CA GLY A 107 12.11 6.77 -12.75
C GLY A 107 10.62 6.77 -12.38
N PHE A 108 10.06 5.62 -11.99
CA PHE A 108 8.67 5.55 -11.55
C PHE A 108 8.46 6.25 -10.21
N GLU A 109 7.30 6.87 -10.03
CA GLU A 109 6.96 7.62 -8.81
C GLU A 109 6.34 6.72 -7.73
N ALA A 110 5.70 5.62 -8.12
CA ALA A 110 5.16 4.62 -7.19
C ALA A 110 5.29 3.20 -7.75
N ALA A 111 5.26 2.23 -6.84
CA ALA A 111 5.24 0.81 -7.14
C ALA A 111 4.03 0.16 -6.47
N ILE A 112 3.25 -0.61 -7.22
CA ILE A 112 2.17 -1.45 -6.71
C ILE A 112 2.62 -2.90 -6.90
N VAL A 113 2.90 -3.59 -5.79
CA VAL A 113 3.25 -5.01 -5.83
C VAL A 113 1.98 -5.81 -5.59
N TYR A 114 1.48 -6.49 -6.63
CA TYR A 114 0.27 -7.29 -6.49
C TYR A 114 0.61 -8.71 -6.04
N ASP A 115 -0.25 -9.24 -5.17
CA ASP A 115 -0.17 -10.62 -4.75
C ASP A 115 -0.67 -11.55 -5.86
N ASN A 116 0.03 -12.65 -6.06
CA ASN A 116 -0.32 -13.67 -7.04
C ASN A 116 -0.73 -14.99 -6.39
N ASP A 117 -0.88 -14.99 -5.06
CA ASP A 117 -1.38 -16.09 -4.25
C ASP A 117 -2.86 -15.85 -3.85
N ASP A 118 -3.65 -16.91 -3.81
CA ASP A 118 -5.11 -16.88 -3.54
C ASP A 118 -5.45 -17.00 -2.04
N ASP A 119 -4.46 -16.93 -1.15
CA ASP A 119 -4.64 -17.10 0.30
C ASP A 119 -5.27 -15.87 0.99
N GLY A 120 -5.43 -14.76 0.26
CA GLY A 120 -6.19 -13.59 0.68
C GLY A 120 -5.53 -12.78 1.80
N VAL A 121 -4.25 -13.04 2.09
CA VAL A 121 -3.49 -12.36 3.14
C VAL A 121 -2.45 -11.45 2.50
N LEU A 122 -2.72 -10.15 2.54
CA LEU A 122 -1.72 -9.15 2.17
C LEU A 122 -0.66 -9.03 3.26
N VAL A 123 0.60 -8.88 2.86
CA VAL A 123 1.74 -8.81 3.80
C VAL A 123 2.54 -7.55 3.54
N ALA A 124 2.60 -6.65 4.53
CA ALA A 124 3.61 -5.61 4.57
C ALA A 124 4.95 -6.23 4.95
N SER A 125 6.02 -5.88 4.23
CA SER A 125 7.38 -6.24 4.63
C SER A 125 8.00 -5.11 5.43
N THR A 126 8.62 -5.47 6.55
CA THR A 126 9.35 -4.57 7.43
C THR A 126 10.84 -4.65 7.10
N ALA A 127 11.43 -3.56 6.65
CA ALA A 127 12.87 -3.38 6.61
C ALA A 127 13.20 -1.92 6.91
N LEU A 128 14.15 -1.72 7.82
CA LEU A 128 14.60 -0.42 8.27
C LEU A 128 15.57 0.13 7.23
N LEU A 129 15.25 1.26 6.57
CA LEU A 129 16.28 2.04 5.89
C LEU A 129 16.14 3.54 6.16
N LEU A 130 17.29 4.10 6.50
CA LEU A 130 17.63 5.52 6.64
C LEU A 130 17.75 6.18 5.26
#